data_AF-A0AA48GZH2-F1
#
_entry.id   AF-A0AA48GZH2-F1
#
_cell.length_a   1.000
_cell.length_b   1.000
_cell.length_c   1.000
_cell.angle_alpha   90.00
_cell.angle_beta   90.00
_cell.angle_gamma   90.00
#
_symmetry.space_group_name_H-M   'P 1'
#
loop_
_entity.id
_entity.type
_entity.pdbx_description
1 polymer ?
#
loop_
_entity_poly.entity_id
_entity_poly.type
_entity_poly.pdbx_seq_one_letter_code
_entity_poly.pdbx_strand_id
1 'polypeptide(L)'
;MARGGDEHRGSRGFILAMLLAIIVGMGILLTAVQPTLSTEVQRDREAELIFRGQSIAGAIRAYKARTGGYPLSLDDLGKLRPRVIRQIYTDPMVADGEWELITAVQPGASGDTTGLPIVGVRSRCTDNAFKIYNGKTLISDWTFSATGNMLGLAGPAANLLAAPATGTPGKDATEAPAKSGDTKSTTP
;
A
#
# COMPACT_ATOMS: atom_id res chain seq x y z
N MET A 1 -65.01 -61.84 -0.37
CA MET A 1 -63.52 -61.75 -0.44
C MET A 1 -63.15 -60.28 -0.38
N ALA A 2 -62.47 -59.87 0.69
CA ALA A 2 -62.09 -58.48 0.94
C ALA A 2 -60.58 -58.30 0.77
N ARG A 3 -60.20 -57.03 0.51
CA ARG A 3 -58.87 -56.42 0.75
C ARG A 3 -57.86 -56.59 -0.40
N GLY A 4 -57.18 -55.56 -0.87
CA GLY A 4 -57.15 -54.16 -0.45
C GLY A 4 -56.51 -53.29 -1.53
N GLY A 5 -57.12 -52.15 -1.80
CA GLY A 5 -56.40 -51.00 -2.32
C GLY A 5 -56.08 -50.11 -1.13
N ASP A 6 -54.84 -49.63 -1.02
CA ASP A 6 -54.46 -48.32 -0.44
C ASP A 6 -52.96 -48.29 -0.11
N GLU A 7 -52.07 -48.07 -1.11
CA GLU A 7 -50.63 -47.86 -0.84
C GLU A 7 -49.97 -46.71 -1.65
N HIS A 8 -50.74 -45.72 -2.12
CA HIS A 8 -50.16 -44.59 -2.88
C HIS A 8 -50.36 -43.21 -2.23
N ARG A 9 -50.91 -43.15 -1.01
CA ARG A 9 -51.23 -41.87 -0.34
C ARG A 9 -50.04 -41.29 0.46
N GLY A 10 -49.06 -42.12 0.85
CA GLY A 10 -47.85 -41.69 1.59
C GLY A 10 -46.74 -41.11 0.71
N SER A 11 -46.63 -41.55 -0.55
CA SER A 11 -45.51 -41.19 -1.44
C SER A 11 -45.56 -39.73 -1.92
N ARG A 12 -46.76 -39.16 -2.05
CA ARG A 12 -46.94 -37.76 -2.50
C ARG A 12 -46.49 -36.74 -1.46
N GLY A 13 -46.71 -37.01 -0.17
CA GLY A 13 -46.27 -36.15 0.93
C GLY A 13 -44.77 -36.22 1.17
N PHE A 14 -44.18 -37.42 1.02
CA PHE A 14 -42.74 -37.62 1.20
C PHE A 14 -41.91 -36.88 0.14
N ILE A 15 -42.31 -36.92 -1.13
CA ILE A 15 -41.60 -36.21 -2.22
C ILE A 15 -41.62 -34.69 -2.00
N LEU A 16 -42.76 -34.14 -1.56
CA LEU A 16 -42.86 -32.71 -1.22
C LEU A 16 -41.98 -32.33 -0.03
N ALA A 17 -41.91 -33.17 1.00
CA ALA A 17 -41.05 -32.95 2.16
C ALA A 17 -39.55 -33.02 1.79
N MET A 18 -39.16 -33.97 0.95
CA MET A 18 -37.79 -34.08 0.42
C MET A 18 -37.42 -32.86 -0.43
N LEU A 19 -38.32 -32.42 -1.32
CA LEU A 19 -38.10 -31.23 -2.15
C LEU A 19 -37.96 -29.97 -1.29
N LEU A 20 -38.82 -29.79 -0.28
CA LEU A 20 -38.74 -28.68 0.66
C LEU A 20 -37.40 -28.69 1.41
N ALA A 21 -36.96 -29.85 1.89
CA ALA A 21 -35.69 -29.99 2.59
C ALA A 21 -34.50 -29.64 1.68
N ILE A 22 -34.54 -30.00 0.40
CA ILE A 22 -33.51 -29.65 -0.59
C ILE A 22 -33.51 -28.14 -0.86
N ILE A 23 -34.68 -27.52 -1.03
CA ILE A 23 -34.80 -26.07 -1.28
C ILE A 23 -34.29 -25.27 -0.06
N VAL A 24 -34.69 -25.67 1.14
CA VAL A 24 -34.23 -25.03 2.39
C VAL A 24 -32.72 -25.25 2.58
N GLY A 25 -32.23 -26.47 2.35
CA GLY A 25 -30.80 -26.79 2.42
C GLY A 25 -29.97 -25.98 1.43
N MET A 26 -30.45 -25.83 0.19
CA MET A 26 -29.80 -25.01 -0.84
C MET A 26 -29.83 -23.51 -0.46
N GLY A 27 -30.95 -23.03 0.10
CA GLY A 27 -31.08 -21.66 0.59
C GLY A 27 -30.06 -21.33 1.68
N ILE A 28 -29.84 -22.24 2.62
CA ILE A 28 -28.83 -22.08 3.68
C ILE A 28 -27.42 -22.07 3.07
N LEU A 29 -27.13 -22.96 2.12
CA LEU A 29 -25.82 -23.03 1.46
C LEU A 29 -25.44 -21.73 0.73
N LEU A 30 -26.40 -21.04 0.12
CA LEU A 30 -26.15 -19.80 -0.62
C LEU A 30 -25.83 -18.59 0.28
N THR A 31 -26.18 -18.64 1.58
CA THR A 31 -25.92 -17.53 2.51
C THR A 31 -24.45 -17.43 2.94
N ALA A 32 -23.63 -18.46 2.70
CA ALA A 32 -22.26 -18.54 3.20
C ALA A 32 -21.22 -17.80 2.34
N VAL A 33 -21.61 -17.19 1.22
CA VAL A 33 -20.68 -16.53 0.29
C VAL A 33 -20.99 -15.04 0.23
N GLN A 34 -20.43 -14.30 1.19
CA GLN A 34 -20.30 -12.84 1.12
C GLN A 34 -18.83 -12.49 1.26
N PRO A 35 -18.06 -12.38 0.16
CA PRO A 35 -16.80 -11.66 0.19
C PRO A 35 -17.10 -10.22 0.57
N THR A 36 -16.41 -9.71 1.58
CA THR A 36 -16.58 -8.38 2.15
C THR A 36 -16.16 -7.33 1.11
N LEU A 37 -17.10 -6.78 0.34
CA LEU A 37 -16.85 -5.71 -0.64
C LEU A 37 -16.00 -4.55 -0.08
N SER A 38 -16.10 -4.31 1.24
CA SER A 38 -15.27 -3.35 1.97
C SER A 38 -13.77 -3.63 1.88
N THR A 39 -13.35 -4.91 1.80
CA THR A 39 -11.94 -5.28 1.76
C THR A 39 -11.29 -5.00 0.42
N GLU A 40 -11.98 -5.29 -0.69
CA GLU A 40 -11.48 -4.94 -2.04
C GLU A 40 -11.40 -3.42 -2.20
N VAL A 41 -12.45 -2.70 -1.77
CA VAL A 41 -12.46 -1.23 -1.80
C VAL A 41 -11.32 -0.65 -0.98
N GLN A 42 -11.03 -1.21 0.19
CA GLN A 42 -9.91 -0.76 1.02
C GLN A 42 -8.56 -1.02 0.34
N ARG A 43 -8.35 -2.19 -0.26
CA ARG A 43 -7.13 -2.51 -1.01
C ARG A 43 -6.88 -1.54 -2.16
N ASP A 44 -7.93 -1.20 -2.90
CA ASP A 44 -7.84 -0.24 -4.01
C ASP A 44 -7.48 1.16 -3.49
N ARG A 45 -8.12 1.61 -2.41
CA ARG A 45 -7.80 2.88 -1.76
C ARG A 45 -6.36 2.90 -1.25
N GLU A 46 -5.84 1.80 -0.71
CA GLU A 46 -4.44 1.69 -0.25
C GLU A 46 -3.46 1.83 -1.41
N ALA A 47 -3.75 1.18 -2.55
CA ALA A 47 -2.94 1.31 -3.75
C ALA A 47 -2.95 2.75 -4.29
N GLU A 48 -4.11 3.40 -4.28
CA GLU A 48 -4.26 4.79 -4.68
C GLU A 48 -3.54 5.74 -3.71
N LEU A 49 -3.63 5.51 -2.40
CA LEU A 49 -2.92 6.29 -1.38
C LEU A 49 -1.40 6.29 -1.65
N ILE A 50 -0.83 5.12 -1.93
CA ILE A 50 0.59 4.98 -2.25
C ILE A 50 0.95 5.76 -3.51
N PHE A 51 0.14 5.62 -4.58
CA PHE A 51 0.37 6.32 -5.84
C PHE A 51 0.33 7.86 -5.64
N ARG A 52 -0.70 8.36 -4.97
CA ARG A 52 -0.88 9.79 -4.68
C ARG A 52 0.25 10.32 -3.80
N GLY A 53 0.59 9.61 -2.73
CA GLY A 53 1.68 9.94 -1.82
C GLY A 53 3.04 9.99 -2.52
N GLN A 54 3.35 9.01 -3.38
CA GLN A 54 4.57 9.01 -4.19
C GLN A 54 4.63 10.17 -5.18
N SER A 55 3.50 10.53 -5.81
CA SER A 55 3.45 11.68 -6.70
C SER A 55 3.74 12.98 -5.97
N ILE A 56 3.21 13.16 -4.76
CA ILE A 56 3.49 14.34 -3.91
C ILE A 56 4.97 14.35 -3.48
N ALA A 57 5.50 13.23 -2.97
CA ALA A 57 6.91 13.15 -2.56
C ALA A 57 7.87 13.42 -3.74
N GLY A 58 7.55 12.91 -4.93
CA GLY A 58 8.29 13.20 -6.16
C GLY A 58 8.21 14.68 -6.55
N ALA A 59 7.04 15.30 -6.42
CA ALA A 59 6.84 16.72 -6.68
C ALA A 59 7.63 17.61 -5.71
N ILE A 60 7.64 17.28 -4.42
CA ILE A 60 8.45 18.00 -3.41
C ILE A 60 9.94 17.86 -3.73
N ARG A 61 10.41 16.69 -4.16
CA ARG A 61 11.80 16.49 -4.59
C ARG A 61 12.15 17.36 -5.80
N ALA A 62 11.27 17.39 -6.79
CA ALA A 62 11.44 18.25 -7.97
C ALA A 62 11.38 19.75 -7.63
N TYR A 63 10.53 20.14 -6.68
CA TYR A 63 10.46 21.51 -6.15
C TYR A 63 11.80 21.91 -5.54
N LYS A 64 12.32 21.08 -4.62
CA LYS A 64 13.61 21.32 -3.95
C LYS A 64 14.76 21.44 -4.94
N ALA A 65 14.81 20.55 -5.94
CA ALA A 65 15.85 20.56 -6.96
C ALA A 65 15.87 21.85 -7.80
N ARG A 66 14.76 22.59 -7.87
CA ARG A 66 14.63 23.79 -8.71
C ARG A 66 14.71 25.09 -7.93
N THR A 67 14.03 25.16 -6.79
CA THR A 67 13.96 26.36 -5.97
C THR A 67 15.03 26.38 -4.87
N GLY A 68 15.65 25.23 -4.57
CA GLY A 68 16.63 25.08 -3.49
C GLY A 68 16.01 24.97 -2.08
N GLY A 69 14.73 25.30 -1.93
CA GLY A 69 13.97 25.20 -0.67
C GLY A 69 12.81 24.19 -0.74
N TYR A 70 12.15 23.98 0.39
CA TYR A 70 10.91 23.17 0.47
C TYR A 70 9.67 24.07 0.30
N PRO A 71 8.57 23.54 -0.24
CA PRO A 71 7.31 24.29 -0.36
C PRO A 71 6.72 24.58 1.03
N LEU A 72 6.04 25.72 1.16
CA LEU A 72 5.34 26.13 2.38
C LEU A 72 3.88 25.66 2.38
N SER A 73 3.35 25.31 1.20
CA SER A 73 2.01 24.75 1.01
C SER A 73 2.01 23.78 -0.17
N LEU A 74 1.12 22.78 -0.15
CA LEU A 74 0.99 21.81 -1.24
C LEU A 74 0.59 22.49 -2.57
N ASP A 75 -0.15 23.59 -2.51
CA ASP A 75 -0.52 24.38 -3.69
C ASP A 75 0.67 24.99 -4.43
N ASP A 76 1.80 25.22 -3.75
CA ASP A 76 3.00 25.78 -4.37
C ASP A 76 3.63 24.80 -5.36
N LEU A 77 3.40 23.49 -5.18
CA LEU A 77 3.79 22.46 -6.14
C LEU A 77 3.06 22.64 -7.49
N GLY A 78 1.82 23.15 -7.48
CA GLY A 78 1.02 23.37 -8.69
C GLY A 78 1.40 24.64 -9.46
N LYS A 79 1.99 25.63 -8.78
CA LYS A 79 2.30 26.95 -9.33
C LYS A 79 3.60 27.00 -10.14
N LEU A 80 4.52 26.06 -9.89
CA LEU A 80 5.80 25.99 -10.60
C LEU A 80 5.64 25.71 -12.10
N ARG A 81 6.56 26.29 -12.89
CA ARG A 81 6.71 26.04 -14.34
C ARG A 81 8.12 25.51 -14.62
N PRO A 82 8.27 24.41 -15.38
CA PRO A 82 7.22 23.47 -15.81
C PRO A 82 6.60 22.74 -14.60
N ARG A 83 5.33 22.38 -14.73
CA ARG A 83 4.50 21.82 -13.65
C ARG A 83 5.11 20.53 -13.08
N VAL A 84 5.32 20.48 -11.77
CA VAL A 84 5.94 19.30 -11.09
C VAL A 84 4.93 18.24 -10.67
N ILE A 85 3.64 18.59 -10.61
CA ILE A 85 2.55 17.67 -10.22
C ILE A 85 1.35 17.85 -11.16
N ARG A 86 0.74 16.75 -11.63
CA ARG A 86 -0.40 16.82 -12.57
C ARG A 86 -1.58 17.58 -11.96
N GLN A 87 -1.89 17.25 -10.71
CA GLN A 87 -2.97 17.82 -9.90
C GLN A 87 -2.60 17.71 -8.41
N ILE A 88 -3.19 18.55 -7.57
CA ILE A 88 -3.06 18.40 -6.12
C ILE A 88 -3.90 17.19 -5.71
N TYR A 89 -3.25 16.15 -5.21
CA TYR A 89 -3.93 14.91 -4.80
C TYR A 89 -4.40 15.01 -3.35
N THR A 90 -5.60 14.50 -3.12
CA THR A 90 -6.28 14.42 -1.82
C THR A 90 -6.07 13.04 -1.20
N ASP A 91 -6.12 12.89 0.12
CA ASP A 91 -6.04 11.59 0.81
C ASP A 91 -7.33 10.77 0.57
N PRO A 92 -7.28 9.58 -0.07
CA PRO A 92 -8.47 8.75 -0.33
C PRO A 92 -8.97 7.97 0.91
N MET A 93 -8.23 7.97 2.02
CA MET A 93 -8.60 7.24 3.25
C MET A 93 -9.39 8.09 4.24
N VAL A 94 -9.35 9.42 4.09
CA VAL A 94 -9.96 10.37 5.03
C VAL A 94 -11.09 11.11 4.32
N ALA A 95 -12.23 11.29 5.00
CA ALA A 95 -13.39 12.00 4.43
C ALA A 95 -13.08 13.46 4.07
N ASP A 96 -12.31 14.14 4.92
CA ASP A 96 -11.86 15.52 4.68
C ASP A 96 -10.82 15.60 3.56
N GLY A 97 -10.14 14.48 3.26
CA GLY A 97 -9.12 14.44 2.23
C GLY A 97 -7.79 15.14 2.54
N GLU A 98 -7.67 15.73 3.73
CA GLU A 98 -6.48 16.45 4.17
C GLU A 98 -5.35 15.52 4.61
N TRP A 99 -4.17 15.76 4.04
CA TRP A 99 -2.94 15.10 4.41
C TRP A 99 -2.38 15.66 5.72
N GLU A 100 -1.74 14.80 6.51
CA GLU A 100 -0.88 15.28 7.58
C GLU A 100 0.49 15.65 7.01
N LEU A 101 0.86 16.92 7.21
CA LEU A 101 2.09 17.48 6.68
C LEU A 101 3.27 17.11 7.58
N ILE A 102 4.32 16.58 6.96
CA ILE A 102 5.60 16.35 7.62
C ILE A 102 6.49 17.55 7.30
N THR A 103 6.83 18.32 8.32
CA THR A 103 7.63 19.54 8.19
C THR A 103 9.10 19.26 8.51
N ALA A 104 10.03 20.00 7.90
CA ALA A 104 11.47 19.88 8.18
C ALA A 104 11.83 20.34 9.60
N VAL A 105 10.99 21.20 10.17
CA VAL A 105 11.12 21.79 11.50
C VAL A 105 9.96 21.31 12.34
N GLN A 106 10.20 21.03 13.61
CA GLN A 106 9.15 20.63 14.54
C GLN A 106 8.11 21.75 14.67
N PRO A 107 6.81 21.46 14.52
CA PRO A 107 5.77 22.46 14.76
C PRO A 107 5.84 22.95 16.21
N GLY A 108 5.46 24.20 16.42
CA GLY A 108 5.43 24.81 17.76
C GLY A 108 4.42 24.10 18.68
N ALA A 109 4.28 24.59 19.91
CA ALA A 109 3.36 24.01 20.90
C ALA A 109 1.89 23.93 20.42
N SER A 110 1.51 24.73 19.41
CA SER A 110 0.19 24.70 18.78
C SER A 110 -0.01 23.54 17.80
N GLY A 111 1.05 22.83 17.39
CA GLY A 111 0.99 21.78 16.36
C GLY A 111 0.71 22.31 14.94
N ASP A 112 0.64 23.63 14.75
CA ASP A 112 0.39 24.24 13.45
C ASP A 112 1.61 24.07 12.54
N THR A 113 1.38 23.51 11.36
CA THR A 113 2.39 23.27 10.33
C THR A 113 2.32 24.29 9.19
N THR A 114 1.37 25.23 9.25
CA THR A 114 1.18 26.28 8.25
C THR A 114 2.40 27.18 8.17
N GLY A 115 2.94 27.36 6.96
CA GLY A 115 4.13 28.20 6.75
C GLY A 115 5.45 27.57 7.20
N LEU A 116 5.47 26.27 7.54
CA LEU A 116 6.69 25.51 7.73
C LEU A 116 7.12 24.81 6.44
N PRO A 117 8.42 24.57 6.23
CA PRO A 117 8.92 23.84 5.07
C PRO A 117 8.42 22.39 5.09
N ILE A 118 7.59 22.01 4.12
CA ILE A 118 7.00 20.67 4.01
C ILE A 118 7.99 19.74 3.31
N VAL A 119 8.38 18.65 3.99
CA VAL A 119 9.28 17.62 3.44
C VAL A 119 8.53 16.39 2.96
N GLY A 120 7.31 16.18 3.41
CA GLY A 120 6.50 15.03 3.05
C GLY A 120 5.06 15.10 3.54
N VAL A 121 4.30 14.05 3.24
CA VAL A 121 2.91 13.86 3.66
C VAL A 121 2.72 12.45 4.23
N ARG A 122 1.76 12.30 5.14
CA ARG A 122 1.23 11.01 5.60
C ARG A 122 -0.28 11.08 5.75
N SER A 123 -0.93 9.92 5.75
CA SER A 123 -2.38 9.86 5.98
C SER A 123 -2.70 10.06 7.47
N ARG A 124 -3.87 10.64 7.77
CA ARG A 124 -4.40 10.72 9.14
C ARG A 124 -5.16 9.45 9.57
N CYS A 125 -5.36 8.50 8.66
CA CYS A 125 -6.15 7.30 8.94
C CYS A 125 -5.37 6.29 9.79
N THR A 126 -5.91 5.94 10.96
CA THR A 126 -5.29 4.99 11.91
C THR A 126 -5.67 3.54 11.66
N ASP A 127 -6.33 3.23 10.54
CA ASP A 127 -6.77 1.87 10.23
C ASP A 127 -5.58 0.96 9.86
N ASN A 128 -5.79 -0.35 10.09
CA ASN A 128 -4.84 -1.36 9.65
C ASN A 128 -4.87 -1.46 8.13
N ALA A 129 -3.69 -1.44 7.52
CA ALA A 129 -3.49 -1.69 6.11
C ALA A 129 -3.50 -3.19 5.82
N PHE A 130 -4.13 -3.57 4.71
CA PHE A 130 -4.01 -4.91 4.15
C PHE A 130 -2.65 -5.13 3.49
N LYS A 131 -2.05 -4.07 2.93
CA LYS A 131 -0.71 -4.11 2.37
C LYS A 131 0.34 -3.77 3.44
N ILE A 132 1.51 -4.39 3.37
CA ILE A 132 2.67 -3.94 4.17
C ILE A 132 3.45 -2.95 3.32
N TYR A 133 3.56 -1.71 3.78
CA TYR A 133 4.38 -0.68 3.14
C TYR A 133 5.45 -0.20 4.13
N ASN A 134 6.71 -0.23 3.71
CA ASN A 134 7.86 0.08 4.57
C ASN A 134 7.89 -0.73 5.90
N GLY A 135 7.38 -1.97 5.89
CA GLY A 135 7.31 -2.83 7.08
C GLY A 135 6.21 -2.45 8.08
N LYS A 136 5.35 -1.48 7.74
CA LYS A 136 4.29 -0.96 8.62
C LYS A 136 2.92 -1.48 8.19
N THR A 137 2.14 -1.88 9.18
CA THR A 137 0.78 -2.42 9.03
C THR A 137 -0.30 -1.37 9.26
N LEU A 138 0.07 -0.13 9.59
CA LEU A 138 -0.84 0.98 9.85
C LEU A 138 -0.74 1.99 8.70
N ILE A 139 -1.89 2.49 8.24
CA ILE A 139 -1.98 3.43 7.12
C ILE A 139 -1.34 4.79 7.49
N SER A 140 -1.61 5.30 8.69
CA SER A 140 -1.05 6.56 9.21
C SER A 140 0.48 6.57 9.30
N ASP A 141 1.04 5.37 9.32
CA ASP A 141 2.43 5.10 9.56
C ASP A 141 3.23 5.15 8.23
N TRP A 142 2.53 5.13 7.09
CA TRP A 142 3.09 5.30 5.77
C TRP A 142 3.43 6.76 5.52
N THR A 143 4.72 7.04 5.49
CA THR A 143 5.24 8.38 5.23
C THR A 143 5.76 8.48 3.79
N PHE A 144 5.42 9.57 3.12
CA PHE A 144 5.86 9.88 1.76
C PHE A 144 6.66 11.18 1.80
N SER A 145 8.00 11.07 1.86
CA SER A 145 8.91 12.20 2.01
C SER A 145 9.91 12.31 0.86
N ALA A 146 10.28 13.55 0.50
CA ALA A 146 11.25 13.84 -0.56
C ALA A 146 12.71 13.63 -0.13
N THR A 147 12.99 13.90 1.14
CA THR A 147 14.28 13.62 1.79
C THR A 147 14.28 12.12 2.06
N GLY A 148 15.00 11.35 1.23
CA GLY A 148 14.92 9.89 1.19
C GLY A 148 14.81 9.28 2.59
N ASN A 149 13.85 8.36 2.74
CA ASN A 149 13.49 7.64 3.96
C ASN A 149 14.52 7.84 5.09
N MET A 150 14.29 8.82 5.98
CA MET A 150 15.04 8.97 7.24
C MET A 150 14.93 7.70 8.12
N LEU A 151 14.10 6.75 7.71
CA LEU A 151 13.98 5.40 8.24
C LEU A 151 14.27 4.37 7.11
N GLY A 152 15.54 4.21 6.72
CA GLY A 152 16.17 2.98 6.21
C GLY A 152 15.52 2.08 5.14
N LEU A 153 14.40 2.43 4.52
CA LEU A 153 13.75 1.63 3.47
C LEU A 153 13.56 2.48 2.23
N ALA A 154 14.47 2.32 1.26
CA ALA A 154 14.20 2.74 -0.10
C ALA A 154 12.94 2.02 -0.59
N GLY A 155 11.82 2.74 -0.70
CA GLY A 155 10.64 2.23 -1.40
C GLY A 155 11.00 1.93 -2.87
N PRO A 156 10.32 0.98 -3.53
CA PRO A 156 10.69 0.50 -4.86
C PRO A 156 10.58 1.54 -5.99
N ALA A 157 10.17 2.78 -5.71
CA ALA A 157 10.10 3.86 -6.70
C ALA A 157 11.44 4.58 -6.95
N ALA A 158 12.50 4.26 -6.20
CA ALA A 158 13.82 4.90 -6.38
C ALA A 158 14.58 4.41 -7.63
N ASN A 159 14.12 3.36 -8.32
CA ASN A 159 14.86 2.77 -9.44
C ASN A 159 14.39 3.22 -10.84
N LEU A 160 13.43 4.15 -10.95
CA LEU A 160 12.89 4.60 -12.24
C LEU A 160 13.66 5.77 -12.88
N LEU A 161 14.80 6.18 -12.30
CA LEU A 161 15.73 7.15 -12.92
C LEU A 161 17.15 6.60 -13.16
N ALA A 162 17.39 5.31 -12.93
CA ALA A 162 18.61 4.67 -13.40
C ALA A 162 18.42 4.32 -14.89
N ALA A 163 18.96 5.15 -15.77
CA ALA A 163 19.09 4.84 -17.19
C ALA A 163 19.76 3.46 -17.37
N PRO A 164 19.33 2.64 -18.35
CA PRO A 164 20.01 1.38 -18.63
C PRO A 164 21.33 1.69 -19.34
N ALA A 165 22.44 1.64 -18.61
CA ALA A 165 23.75 1.54 -19.24
C ALA A 165 23.83 0.16 -19.92
N THR A 166 23.72 0.17 -21.24
CA THR A 166 24.02 -0.92 -22.17
C THR A 166 25.37 -1.58 -21.88
N GLY A 167 25.40 -2.91 -21.94
CA GLY A 167 26.60 -3.75 -21.83
C GLY A 167 27.65 -3.47 -22.93
N THR A 168 28.95 -3.45 -22.57
CA THR A 168 29.99 -4.53 -22.69
C THR A 168 30.62 -4.52 -24.11
N PRO A 169 31.96 -4.70 -24.33
CA PRO A 169 32.77 -5.76 -23.71
C PRO A 169 34.30 -5.57 -23.49
N GLY A 170 34.82 -6.42 -22.60
CA GLY A 170 36.13 -7.08 -22.76
C GLY A 170 37.30 -6.55 -21.94
N LYS A 171 37.81 -7.35 -21.00
CA LYS A 171 39.03 -8.19 -21.20
C LYS A 171 39.41 -8.94 -19.91
N ASP A 172 39.46 -10.26 -20.07
CA ASP A 172 40.45 -11.22 -19.54
C ASP A 172 40.66 -11.25 -18.02
N ALA A 173 40.02 -12.21 -17.32
CA ALA A 173 40.52 -13.57 -17.07
C ALA A 173 41.76 -13.59 -16.16
N THR A 174 41.66 -14.29 -15.02
CA THR A 174 42.48 -15.49 -14.72
C THR A 174 42.53 -15.80 -13.21
N GLU A 175 42.33 -17.08 -12.89
CA GLU A 175 42.74 -17.85 -11.70
C GLU A 175 42.18 -17.56 -10.30
N ALA A 176 41.34 -18.48 -9.84
CA ALA A 176 41.55 -19.17 -8.55
C ALA A 176 42.59 -20.30 -8.77
N PRO A 177 43.37 -20.77 -7.76
CA PRO A 177 42.77 -21.67 -6.75
C PRO A 177 43.40 -21.71 -5.33
N ALA A 178 42.58 -22.15 -4.36
CA ALA A 178 42.86 -23.11 -3.27
C ALA A 178 43.81 -22.85 -2.05
N LYS A 179 43.36 -23.47 -0.92
CA LYS A 179 44.04 -23.93 0.32
C LYS A 179 44.35 -22.90 1.43
N SER A 180 43.79 -23.07 2.64
CA SER A 180 44.14 -24.01 3.74
C SER A 180 45.37 -23.57 4.54
N GLY A 181 45.19 -23.30 5.84
CA GLY A 181 46.32 -23.16 6.77
C GLY A 181 45.94 -22.51 8.10
N ASP A 182 45.74 -23.34 9.13
CA ASP A 182 45.87 -22.99 10.55
C ASP A 182 47.23 -22.37 10.88
N THR A 183 47.31 -21.47 11.86
CA THR A 183 48.13 -21.62 13.09
C THR A 183 48.08 -20.37 14.00
N LYS A 184 47.59 -20.57 15.23
CA LYS A 184 48.19 -20.21 16.55
C LYS A 184 49.37 -19.20 16.51
N SER A 185 49.38 -18.08 17.23
CA SER A 185 49.81 -18.00 18.65
C SER A 185 50.10 -16.53 19.07
N THR A 186 50.17 -16.28 20.40
CA THR A 186 50.95 -15.23 21.12
C THR A 186 50.21 -13.90 21.35
N THR A 187 49.98 -13.31 22.54
CA THR A 187 50.47 -13.39 23.96
C THR A 187 49.73 -12.26 24.75
N PRO A 188 49.82 -12.08 26.08
CA PRO A 188 50.41 -12.87 27.18
C PRO A 188 49.41 -13.52 28.15
#